data_AF-M8C1F4-F1
#
_entry.id   AF-M8C1F4-F1
#
_cell.length_a   1.000
_cell.length_b   1.000
_cell.length_c   1.000
_cell.angle_alpha   90.00
_cell.angle_beta   90.00
_cell.angle_gamma   90.00
#
_symmetry.space_group_name_H-M   'P 1'
#
loop_
_entity.id
_entity.type
_entity.pdbx_description
1 polymer ?
#
loop_
_entity_poly.entity_id
_entity_poly.type
_entity_poly.pdbx_seq_one_letter_code
_entity_poly.pdbx_strand_id
1 'polypeptide(L)'
;MADDAAAKKKATDDAEPAAAAAALAWPTGGLIRKVLIFPTDGTAVVQPSGLLELTNGTAQLSSHVVHRTPLRLRRSPGNGVRSFSASFVFGIIPPYSDLSGHGIVFFVGKDNFSAVLPSQYLGLLNSANNGNATNHIFGVELDAIQSKEF
;
A
#
# COMPACT_ATOMS: atom_id res chain seq x y z
N MET A 1 -15.97 -13.10 -36.41
CA MET A 1 -16.41 -12.73 -35.04
C MET A 1 -15.82 -13.73 -34.06
N ALA A 2 -14.54 -13.58 -33.77
CA ALA A 2 -13.85 -14.33 -32.72
C ALA A 2 -12.63 -13.46 -32.39
N ASP A 3 -12.75 -12.61 -31.36
CA ASP A 3 -11.62 -11.93 -30.71
C ASP A 3 -12.14 -11.01 -29.61
N ASP A 4 -12.64 -11.60 -28.52
CA ASP A 4 -12.88 -10.84 -27.28
C ASP A 4 -12.74 -11.69 -26.00
N ALA A 5 -12.60 -13.02 -26.16
CA ALA A 5 -12.38 -13.94 -25.05
C ALA A 5 -10.89 -14.12 -24.69
N ALA A 6 -9.96 -13.82 -25.61
CA ALA A 6 -8.52 -13.99 -25.38
C ALA A 6 -7.92 -12.88 -24.50
N ALA A 7 -8.43 -11.64 -24.60
CA ALA A 7 -7.98 -10.53 -23.75
C ALA A 7 -8.41 -10.69 -22.28
N LYS A 8 -9.49 -11.44 -22.01
CA LYS A 8 -10.01 -11.67 -20.64
C LYS A 8 -9.35 -12.82 -19.88
N LYS A 9 -8.48 -13.60 -20.54
CA LYS A 9 -7.80 -14.75 -19.90
C LYS A 9 -6.40 -14.42 -19.38
N LYS A 10 -5.81 -13.28 -19.79
CA LYS A 10 -4.47 -12.86 -19.38
C LYS A 10 -4.43 -12.01 -18.09
N ALA A 11 -5.56 -11.42 -17.71
CA ALA A 11 -5.63 -10.44 -16.61
C ALA A 11 -5.60 -11.03 -15.17
N THR A 12 -5.64 -12.36 -15.00
CA THR A 12 -5.72 -12.98 -13.66
C THR A 12 -4.39 -13.47 -13.09
N ASP A 13 -3.34 -13.59 -13.91
CA ASP A 13 -2.04 -14.13 -13.48
C ASP A 13 -0.86 -13.12 -13.61
N ASP A 14 -1.08 -11.96 -14.25
CA ASP A 14 0.00 -11.04 -14.65
C ASP A 14 0.10 -9.83 -13.72
N ALA A 15 0.39 -10.09 -12.45
CA ALA A 15 0.80 -9.03 -11.54
C ALA A 15 2.20 -8.52 -11.91
N GLU A 16 2.24 -7.46 -12.69
CA GLU A 16 3.50 -6.95 -13.24
C GLU A 16 4.16 -5.91 -12.34
N PRO A 17 5.50 -5.85 -12.35
CA PRO A 17 6.29 -5.18 -11.33
C PRO A 17 6.29 -3.64 -11.41
N ALA A 18 5.52 -2.91 -10.62
CA ALA A 18 5.75 -1.46 -10.46
C ALA A 18 6.75 -1.16 -9.34
N ALA A 19 7.58 -0.14 -9.53
CA ALA A 19 8.33 0.49 -8.44
C ALA A 19 7.50 1.65 -7.86
N ALA A 20 7.14 1.56 -6.59
CA ALA A 20 6.44 2.61 -5.86
C ALA A 20 7.39 3.29 -4.88
N ALA A 21 7.47 4.61 -4.94
CA ALA A 21 8.27 5.39 -4.00
C ALA A 21 7.44 6.51 -3.39
N ALA A 22 7.66 6.80 -2.11
CA ALA A 22 7.00 7.87 -1.38
C ALA A 22 8.00 8.72 -0.59
N ALA A 23 7.78 10.03 -0.59
CA ALA A 23 8.39 10.97 0.33
C ALA A 23 7.28 11.45 1.28
N LEU A 24 7.43 11.19 2.57
CA LEU A 24 6.47 11.67 3.56
C LEU A 24 6.93 12.99 4.18
N ALA A 25 6.06 13.99 4.11
CA ALA A 25 6.21 15.26 4.80
C ALA A 25 5.13 15.34 5.88
N TRP A 26 5.52 15.35 7.15
CA TRP A 26 4.58 15.54 8.26
C TRP A 26 4.46 17.02 8.62
N PRO A 27 3.25 17.53 8.91
CA PRO A 27 3.08 18.85 9.46
C PRO A 27 3.48 18.80 10.94
N THR A 28 4.77 19.03 11.25
CA THR A 28 5.18 19.33 12.62
C THR A 28 5.55 20.80 12.74
N GLY A 29 4.63 21.57 13.31
CA GLY A 29 5.02 22.76 14.05
C GLY A 29 5.80 22.31 15.29
N GLY A 30 7.13 22.19 15.15
CA GLY A 30 8.06 21.95 16.26
C GLY A 30 8.84 20.65 16.17
N LEU A 31 10.17 20.80 16.12
CA LEU A 31 11.22 19.79 16.24
C LEU A 31 11.12 18.62 15.23
N ILE A 32 12.02 18.65 14.24
CA ILE A 32 12.26 17.57 13.28
C ILE A 32 12.72 16.33 14.06
N ARG A 33 11.76 15.54 14.56
CA ARG A 33 12.04 14.15 14.93
C ARG A 33 12.10 13.39 13.61
N LYS A 34 13.30 12.92 13.27
CA LYS A 34 13.54 11.96 12.20
C LYS A 34 12.47 10.87 12.31
N VAL A 35 11.55 10.83 11.35
CA VAL A 35 10.47 9.84 11.36
C VAL A 35 11.12 8.50 11.15
N LEU A 36 11.01 7.64 12.16
CA LEU A 36 11.60 6.32 12.12
C LEU A 36 10.56 5.35 11.57
N ILE A 37 10.71 5.11 10.29
CA ILE A 37 9.90 4.25 9.46
C ILE A 37 10.63 2.91 9.34
N PHE A 38 9.92 1.79 9.54
CA PHE A 38 10.52 0.45 9.42
C PHE A 38 9.84 -0.33 8.30
N PRO A 39 10.62 -0.84 7.33
CA PRO A 39 10.19 -1.94 6.48
C PRO A 39 9.78 -3.13 7.35
N THR A 40 8.57 -3.64 7.16
CA THR A 40 8.07 -4.79 7.91
C THR A 40 8.23 -6.10 7.15
N ASP A 41 8.28 -6.02 5.82
CA ASP A 41 8.37 -7.15 4.90
C ASP A 41 8.80 -6.67 3.49
N GLY A 42 8.95 -7.63 2.57
CA GLY A 42 9.19 -7.36 1.16
C GLY A 42 10.53 -6.69 0.88
N THR A 43 10.52 -5.74 -0.07
CA THR A 43 11.70 -5.04 -0.60
C THR A 43 11.82 -3.60 -0.14
N ALA A 44 10.99 -3.17 0.81
CA ALA A 44 10.95 -1.77 1.21
C ALA A 44 12.29 -1.29 1.77
N VAL A 45 12.79 -0.17 1.25
CA VAL A 45 14.09 0.41 1.62
C VAL A 45 14.02 1.93 1.64
N VAL A 46 14.66 2.54 2.64
CA VAL A 46 14.90 3.98 2.65
C VAL A 46 16.23 4.22 1.93
N GLN A 47 16.17 4.85 0.77
CA GLN A 47 17.35 5.19 -0.02
C GLN A 47 18.20 6.25 0.71
N PRO A 48 19.51 6.38 0.41
CA PRO A 48 20.36 7.44 0.95
C PRO A 48 19.83 8.86 0.71
N SER A 49 19.03 9.05 -0.34
CA SER A 49 18.32 10.30 -0.68
C SER A 49 17.19 10.65 0.30
N GLY A 50 16.76 9.71 1.14
CA GLY A 50 15.59 9.83 2.01
C GLY A 50 14.27 9.41 1.35
N LEU A 51 14.30 8.97 0.09
CA LEU A 51 13.14 8.40 -0.59
C LEU A 51 12.84 7.01 -0.02
N LEU A 52 11.58 6.75 0.34
CA LEU A 52 11.12 5.41 0.66
C LEU A 52 10.71 4.71 -0.63
N GLU A 53 11.45 3.68 -1.01
CA GLU A 53 11.08 2.76 -2.08
C GLU A 53 10.36 1.58 -1.43
N LEU A 54 9.09 1.36 -1.79
CA LEU A 54 8.29 0.23 -1.33
C LEU A 54 8.66 -1.01 -2.15
N THR A 55 8.60 -0.89 -3.47
CA THR A 55 8.84 -2.00 -4.40
C THR A 55 9.91 -1.64 -5.42
N ASN A 56 10.66 -2.65 -5.88
CA ASN A 56 11.83 -2.49 -6.75
C ASN A 56 11.59 -3.02 -8.18
N GLY A 57 10.32 -3.20 -8.57
CA GLY A 57 10.01 -3.79 -9.86
C GLY A 57 10.30 -5.29 -9.98
N THR A 58 10.25 -6.05 -8.89
CA THR A 58 10.14 -7.52 -8.95
C THR A 58 8.66 -7.92 -8.93
N ALA A 59 8.27 -8.84 -9.81
CA ALA A 59 6.88 -9.28 -9.94
C ALA A 59 6.37 -9.94 -8.65
N GLN A 60 5.07 -9.82 -8.38
CA GLN A 60 4.41 -10.45 -7.24
C GLN A 60 5.05 -10.15 -5.87
N LEU A 61 5.57 -8.95 -5.67
CA LEU A 61 6.02 -8.47 -4.35
C LEU A 61 5.08 -7.40 -3.80
N SER A 62 4.80 -7.52 -2.51
CA SER A 62 4.24 -6.47 -1.69
C SER A 62 5.22 -6.11 -0.58
N SER A 63 5.17 -4.87 -0.15
CA SER A 63 5.94 -4.39 0.98
C SER A 63 5.11 -3.42 1.79
N HIS A 64 5.31 -3.43 3.09
CA HIS A 64 4.62 -2.60 4.03
C HIS A 64 5.60 -1.87 4.91
N VAL A 65 5.16 -0.68 5.27
CA VAL A 65 5.97 0.26 5.99
C VAL A 65 5.10 0.95 6.99
N VAL A 66 5.43 0.78 8.28
CA VAL A 66 4.60 1.27 9.39
C VAL A 66 5.35 2.30 10.21
N HIS A 67 4.60 3.26 10.74
CA HIS A 67 5.13 4.20 11.70
C HIS A 67 5.39 3.49 13.03
N ARG A 68 6.62 3.59 13.58
CA ARG A 68 7.05 2.85 14.78
C ARG A 68 6.11 3.04 15.98
N THR A 69 5.59 4.25 16.17
CA THR A 69 4.73 4.56 17.32
C THR A 69 3.27 4.47 16.90
N PRO A 70 2.48 3.56 17.49
CA PRO A 70 1.05 3.46 17.19
C PRO A 70 0.32 4.78 17.46
N LEU A 71 -0.52 5.19 16.52
CA LEU A 71 -1.35 6.37 16.67
C LEU A 71 -2.64 6.02 17.42
N ARG A 72 -2.79 6.55 18.64
CA ARG A 72 -4.02 6.36 19.42
C ARG A 72 -5.13 7.30 18.95
N LEU A 73 -5.96 6.84 18.02
CA LEU A 73 -7.11 7.59 17.47
C LEU A 73 -8.29 7.68 18.44
N ARG A 74 -8.40 6.76 19.40
CA ARG A 74 -9.43 6.77 20.45
C ARG A 74 -8.87 6.29 21.78
N ARG A 75 -9.26 6.92 22.90
CA ARG A 75 -8.76 6.54 24.23
C ARG A 75 -9.52 5.37 24.86
N SER A 76 -10.84 5.36 24.73
CA SER A 76 -11.73 4.29 25.22
C SER A 76 -13.04 4.27 24.44
N PRO A 77 -13.83 3.20 24.50
CA PRO A 77 -15.22 3.22 24.04
C PRO A 77 -16.00 4.38 24.69
N GLY A 78 -16.95 4.97 23.97
CA GLY A 78 -17.72 6.15 24.39
C GLY A 78 -17.01 7.51 24.25
N ASN A 79 -15.68 7.55 24.28
CA ASN A 79 -14.93 8.80 24.11
C ASN A 79 -14.87 9.28 22.65
N GLY A 80 -14.66 10.59 22.48
CA GLY A 80 -14.43 11.22 21.19
C GLY A 80 -13.23 10.65 20.42
N VAL A 81 -13.28 10.76 19.10
CA VAL A 81 -12.24 10.30 18.16
C VAL A 81 -11.33 11.47 17.82
N ARG A 82 -10.03 11.20 17.63
CA ARG A 82 -9.05 12.20 17.21
C ARG A 82 -9.04 12.30 15.68
N SER A 83 -9.05 13.52 15.17
CA SER A 83 -8.82 13.80 13.75
C SER A 83 -7.34 13.63 13.40
N PHE A 84 -7.06 13.26 12.16
CA PHE A 84 -5.71 13.20 11.60
C PHE A 84 -5.69 13.76 10.17
N SER A 85 -4.52 14.16 9.73
CA SER A 85 -4.23 14.52 8.33
C SER A 85 -2.93 13.86 7.92
N ALA A 86 -2.88 13.35 6.69
CA ALA A 86 -1.67 12.79 6.10
C ALA A 86 -1.41 13.47 4.76
N SER A 87 -0.14 13.68 4.44
CA SER A 87 0.30 14.21 3.15
C SER A 87 1.62 13.56 2.78
N PHE A 88 1.71 13.11 1.53
CA PHE A 88 2.89 12.47 0.99
C PHE A 88 2.93 12.74 -0.50
N VAL A 89 4.14 12.78 -1.05
CA VAL A 89 4.38 12.80 -2.49
C VAL A 89 4.84 11.42 -2.87
N PHE A 90 4.33 10.88 -3.97
CA PHE A 90 4.68 9.54 -4.42
C PHE A 90 4.92 9.51 -5.92
N GLY A 91 5.63 8.49 -6.37
CA GLY A 91 5.80 8.13 -7.77
C GLY A 91 5.54 6.64 -7.94
N ILE A 92 4.79 6.29 -8.99
CA ILE A 92 4.62 4.91 -9.47
C ILE A 92 5.31 4.86 -10.82
N ILE A 93 6.36 4.06 -10.92
CA ILE A 93 7.11 3.86 -12.15
C ILE A 93 6.73 2.49 -12.71
N PRO A 94 5.96 2.43 -13.80
CA PRO A 94 5.61 1.18 -14.42
C PRO A 94 6.85 0.54 -15.08
N PRO A 95 6.96 -0.80 -15.08
CA PRO A 95 8.08 -1.50 -15.72
C PRO A 95 7.96 -1.52 -17.25
N TYR A 96 6.72 -1.37 -17.75
CA TYR A 96 6.37 -1.44 -19.16
C TYR A 96 5.60 -0.17 -19.56
N SER A 97 5.74 0.25 -20.81
CA SER A 97 5.10 1.48 -21.31
C SER A 97 3.58 1.37 -21.47
N ASP A 98 3.06 0.14 -21.57
CA ASP A 98 1.67 -0.20 -21.83
C ASP A 98 0.97 -0.88 -20.65
N LEU A 99 1.68 -1.12 -19.55
CA LEU A 99 1.15 -1.82 -18.39
C LEU A 99 1.73 -1.27 -17.08
N SER A 100 0.85 -0.94 -16.14
CA SER A 100 1.21 -0.51 -14.78
C SER A 100 1.23 -1.70 -13.81
N GLY A 101 1.88 -1.53 -12.67
CA GLY A 101 1.64 -2.39 -11.51
C GLY A 101 0.39 -1.94 -10.73
N HIS A 102 0.08 -2.67 -9.66
CA HIS A 102 -1.22 -2.57 -8.97
C HIS A 102 -1.50 -1.22 -8.32
N GLY A 103 -0.54 -0.65 -7.59
CA GLY A 103 -0.75 0.65 -6.97
C GLY A 103 -0.08 0.80 -5.61
N ILE A 104 -0.59 1.76 -4.84
CA ILE A 104 -0.15 2.06 -3.47
C ILE A 104 -1.36 2.31 -2.58
N VAL A 105 -1.25 1.97 -1.31
CA VAL A 105 -2.30 2.22 -0.32
C VAL A 105 -1.72 2.85 0.94
N PHE A 106 -2.35 3.95 1.38
CA PHE A 106 -2.17 4.48 2.73
C PHE A 106 -3.20 3.82 3.64
N PHE A 107 -2.77 3.25 4.77
CA PHE A 107 -3.69 2.54 5.66
C PHE A 107 -3.54 2.94 7.13
N VAL A 108 -4.62 2.75 7.87
CA VAL A 108 -4.70 2.83 9.33
C VAL A 108 -5.27 1.51 9.82
N GLY A 109 -4.50 0.75 10.59
CA GLY A 109 -4.92 -0.56 11.07
C GLY A 109 -3.84 -1.29 11.85
N LYS A 110 -3.98 -2.62 11.92
CA LYS A 110 -2.97 -3.52 12.51
C LYS A 110 -1.79 -3.69 11.54
N ASP A 111 -0.60 -3.88 12.08
CA ASP A 111 0.66 -4.11 11.38
C ASP A 111 0.94 -5.61 11.17
N ASN A 112 -0.07 -6.36 10.73
CA ASN A 112 0.07 -7.79 10.44
C ASN A 112 -0.25 -8.09 8.97
N PHE A 113 0.80 -8.44 8.22
CA PHE A 113 0.75 -8.71 6.79
C PHE A 113 1.02 -10.18 6.44
N SER A 114 1.01 -11.10 7.42
CA SER A 114 1.47 -12.49 7.20
C SER A 114 0.62 -13.30 6.22
N ALA A 115 -0.60 -12.87 5.91
CA ALA A 115 -1.55 -13.58 5.06
C ALA A 115 -2.00 -12.77 3.84
N VAL A 116 -1.34 -11.65 3.54
CA VAL A 116 -1.74 -10.78 2.43
C VAL A 116 -1.23 -11.33 1.11
N LEU A 117 -1.96 -11.04 0.04
CA LEU A 117 -1.51 -11.37 -1.30
C LEU A 117 -0.84 -10.15 -1.93
N PRO A 118 0.30 -10.31 -2.61
CA PRO A 118 0.80 -9.24 -3.45
C PRO A 118 -0.22 -8.97 -4.54
N SER A 119 -0.16 -7.77 -5.13
CA SER A 119 -0.91 -7.46 -6.35
C SER A 119 -2.38 -7.15 -6.07
N GLN A 120 -3.24 -8.18 -6.05
CA GLN A 120 -4.64 -8.03 -5.68
C GLN A 120 -4.75 -7.52 -4.24
N TYR A 121 -5.80 -6.75 -3.95
CA TYR A 121 -6.03 -6.19 -2.61
C TYR A 121 -4.90 -5.28 -2.08
N LEU A 122 -4.01 -4.82 -2.98
CA LEU A 122 -2.90 -3.90 -2.71
C LEU A 122 -2.01 -4.32 -1.54
N GLY A 123 -1.83 -5.63 -1.33
CA GLY A 123 -1.01 -6.14 -0.23
C GLY A 123 -1.63 -6.00 1.15
N LEU A 124 -2.89 -5.56 1.30
CA LEU A 124 -3.50 -5.40 2.63
C LEU A 124 -4.38 -6.56 3.06
N LEU A 125 -5.00 -7.24 2.09
CA LEU A 125 -6.03 -8.25 2.32
C LEU A 125 -5.79 -9.45 1.40
N ASN A 126 -6.72 -10.40 1.47
CA ASN A 126 -6.82 -11.52 0.55
C ASN A 126 -8.30 -11.83 0.31
N SER A 127 -8.56 -12.76 -0.61
CA SER A 127 -9.93 -13.17 -0.97
C SER A 127 -10.73 -13.75 0.20
N ALA A 128 -10.07 -14.33 1.20
CA ALA A 128 -10.73 -14.95 2.36
C ALA A 128 -11.11 -13.93 3.46
N ASN A 129 -10.46 -12.77 3.51
CA ASN A 129 -10.71 -11.75 4.54
C ASN A 129 -11.18 -10.40 3.99
N ASN A 130 -11.34 -10.24 2.67
CA ASN A 130 -11.93 -9.04 2.09
C ASN A 130 -13.35 -8.82 2.63
N GLY A 131 -13.66 -7.59 3.07
CA GLY A 131 -14.94 -7.25 3.70
C GLY A 131 -15.13 -7.72 5.15
N ASN A 132 -14.14 -8.38 5.76
CA ASN A 132 -14.25 -8.82 7.15
C ASN A 132 -14.10 -7.63 8.13
N ALA A 133 -15.16 -7.32 8.87
CA ALA A 133 -15.19 -6.22 9.84
C ALA A 133 -14.17 -6.37 10.99
N THR A 134 -13.65 -7.57 11.23
CA THR A 134 -12.65 -7.83 12.29
C THR A 134 -11.21 -7.49 11.88
N ASN A 135 -10.97 -7.16 10.59
CA ASN A 135 -9.68 -6.67 10.13
C ASN A 135 -9.31 -5.35 10.81
N HIS A 136 -10.32 -4.49 11.05
CA HIS A 136 -10.14 -3.15 11.62
C HIS A 136 -9.10 -2.30 10.86
N ILE A 137 -9.18 -2.33 9.54
CA ILE A 137 -8.33 -1.57 8.62
C ILE A 137 -9.19 -0.52 7.90
N PHE A 138 -8.61 0.66 7.73
CA PHE A 138 -9.08 1.70 6.82
C PHE A 138 -7.97 1.99 5.81
N GLY A 139 -8.28 2.00 4.52
CA GLY A 139 -7.32 2.22 3.44
C GLY A 139 -7.79 3.34 2.50
N VAL A 140 -6.84 4.11 1.99
CA VAL A 140 -7.02 5.02 0.85
C VAL A 140 -6.06 4.55 -0.23
N GLU A 141 -6.61 4.03 -1.31
CA GLU A 141 -5.87 3.41 -2.39
C GLU A 141 -5.74 4.29 -3.62
N LEU A 142 -4.65 4.08 -4.33
CA LEU A 142 -4.43 4.55 -5.68
C LEU A 142 -4.16 3.33 -6.54
N ASP A 143 -5.24 2.77 -7.09
CA ASP A 143 -5.22 1.62 -7.96
C ASP A 143 -4.91 2.04 -9.41
N ALA A 144 -3.86 1.45 -9.98
CA ALA A 144 -3.35 1.80 -11.29
C ALA A 144 -3.61 0.71 -12.34
N ILE A 145 -4.26 -0.41 -11.98
CA ILE A 145 -4.64 -1.46 -12.92
C ILE A 145 -6.00 -2.04 -12.57
N GLN A 146 -6.89 -2.13 -13.55
CA GLN A 146 -8.20 -2.74 -13.30
C GLN A 146 -8.04 -4.26 -13.13
N SER A 147 -8.42 -4.76 -11.95
CA SER A 147 -8.50 -6.18 -11.63
C SER A 147 -9.94 -6.60 -11.28
N LYS A 148 -10.21 -7.88 -11.02
CA LYS A 148 -11.59 -8.38 -10.82
C LYS A 148 -12.07 -8.27 -9.37
N GLU A 149 -11.20 -7.83 -8.47
CA GLU A 149 -11.43 -7.94 -7.03
C GLU A 149 -12.24 -6.77 -6.44
N PHE A 150 -12.38 -5.68 -7.21
CA PHE A 150 -13.11 -4.46 -6.85
C PHE A 150 -14.04 -3.98 -7.98
#